data_AF-D8UU48-F1
#
_entry.id   AF-D8UU48-F1
#
_cell.length_a   1.000
_cell.length_b   1.000
_cell.length_c   1.000
_cell.angle_alpha   90.00
_cell.angle_beta   90.00
_cell.angle_gamma   90.00
#
_symmetry.space_group_name_H-M   'P 1'
#
loop_
_entity.id
_entity.type
_entity.pdbx_description
1 polymer ?
#
loop_
_entity_poly.entity_id
_entity_poly.type
_entity_poly.pdbx_seq_one_letter_code
_entity_poly.pdbx_strand_id
1 'polypeptide(L)'
;WPLRLILALLQTMAFQNHIYEWVRDHRVHHKFTETDADPHNAKRGFFFSHIGWLMVRKHKEVFEKGASIDMSDLEKDPIVMLQKKTYLVVMPILCFLLPSWIPVYFWGEDPWTSWYVASIWRYTMSLNFTWLVNSAAHIWGNKPFDKNIGATDNLTVAICAIGEGWHNYHHVFPWDYKAAELGNYRTNISTAIIDLAAKYGWAYDLKTVSTQMILNRVTRTGDG
;
A
#
# COMPACT_ATOMS: atom_id res chain seq x y z
N TRP A 1 -4.45 -20.31 -4.11
CA TRP A 1 -3.27 -19.87 -4.89
C TRP A 1 -3.63 -18.96 -6.09
N PRO A 2 -4.77 -19.09 -6.80
CA PRO A 2 -5.04 -18.25 -7.99
C PRO A 2 -5.07 -16.75 -7.68
N LEU A 3 -5.75 -16.36 -6.59
CA LEU A 3 -5.80 -14.97 -6.14
C LEU A 3 -4.40 -14.38 -5.88
N ARG A 4 -3.51 -15.12 -5.22
CA ARG A 4 -2.12 -14.69 -4.94
C ARG A 4 -1.35 -14.39 -6.22
N LEU A 5 -1.50 -15.23 -7.25
CA LEU A 5 -0.86 -15.01 -8.55
C LEU A 5 -1.42 -13.78 -9.27
N ILE A 6 -2.75 -13.61 -9.27
CA ILE A 6 -3.41 -12.43 -9.85
C ILE A 6 -2.92 -11.16 -9.16
N LEU A 7 -2.92 -11.12 -7.83
CA LEU A 7 -2.44 -9.98 -7.06
C LEU A 7 -0.96 -9.70 -7.31
N ALA A 8 -0.11 -10.72 -7.46
CA ALA A 8 1.29 -10.53 -7.80
C ALA A 8 1.49 -9.90 -9.19
N LEU A 9 0.67 -10.28 -10.18
CA LEU A 9 0.69 -9.65 -11.51
C LEU A 9 0.21 -8.19 -11.46
N LEU A 10 -0.88 -7.92 -10.73
CA LEU A 10 -1.40 -6.56 -10.53
C LEU A 10 -0.38 -5.67 -9.78
N GLN A 11 0.29 -6.21 -8.75
CA GLN A 11 1.34 -5.48 -8.04
C GLN A 11 2.54 -5.20 -8.95
N THR A 12 2.90 -6.14 -9.83
CA THR A 12 3.95 -5.94 -10.83
C THR A 12 3.60 -4.83 -11.83
N MET A 13 2.31 -4.70 -12.19
CA MET A 13 1.79 -3.61 -13.04
C MET A 13 1.80 -2.25 -12.34
N ALA A 14 1.75 -2.22 -11.01
CA ALA A 14 1.79 -0.99 -10.21
C ALA A 14 3.22 -0.39 -10.11
N PHE A 15 4.25 -1.20 -10.35
CA PHE A 15 5.65 -0.81 -10.35
C PHE A 15 6.08 -0.04 -9.07
N GLN A 16 5.91 -0.66 -7.91
CA GLN A 16 6.34 -0.11 -6.61
C GLN A 16 7.37 -1.01 -5.91
N ASN A 17 8.36 -1.48 -6.67
CA ASN A 17 9.27 -2.59 -6.32
C ASN A 17 8.54 -3.94 -6.18
N HIS A 18 9.29 -5.03 -6.16
CA HIS A 18 8.71 -6.37 -5.97
C HIS A 18 8.15 -6.53 -4.54
N ILE A 19 7.18 -7.43 -4.36
CA ILE A 19 6.46 -7.64 -3.08
C ILE A 19 7.43 -7.80 -1.91
N TYR A 20 8.52 -8.55 -2.09
CA TYR A 20 9.50 -8.80 -1.03
C TYR A 20 10.12 -7.50 -0.45
N GLU A 21 10.44 -6.52 -1.30
CA GLU A 21 11.05 -5.27 -0.85
C GLU A 21 9.99 -4.33 -0.28
N TRP A 22 8.83 -4.26 -0.94
CA TRP A 22 7.71 -3.45 -0.46
C TRP A 22 7.29 -3.87 0.95
N VAL A 23 7.10 -5.17 1.19
CA VAL A 23 6.72 -5.69 2.52
C VAL A 23 7.83 -5.48 3.54
N ARG A 24 9.11 -5.65 3.17
CA ARG A 24 10.23 -5.35 4.07
C ARG A 24 10.15 -3.90 4.54
N ASP A 25 10.09 -2.96 3.60
CA ASP A 25 10.10 -1.54 3.91
C ASP A 25 8.85 -1.12 4.68
N HIS A 26 7.69 -1.70 4.36
CA HIS A 26 6.44 -1.43 5.08
C HIS A 26 6.42 -2.02 6.51
N ARG A 27 7.00 -3.21 6.73
CA ARG A 27 7.22 -3.76 8.08
C ARG A 27 8.14 -2.88 8.92
N VAL A 28 9.22 -2.36 8.31
CA VAL A 28 10.09 -1.38 8.97
C VAL A 28 9.32 -0.12 9.32
N HIS A 29 8.55 0.42 8.38
CA HIS A 29 7.71 1.60 8.58
C HIS A 29 6.76 1.45 9.77
N HIS A 30 6.01 0.34 9.88
CA HIS A 30 5.13 0.12 11.04
C HIS A 30 5.86 -0.06 12.37
N LYS A 31 7.04 -0.68 12.34
CA LYS A 31 7.78 -0.99 13.58
C LYS A 31 8.53 0.23 14.13
N PHE A 32 8.95 1.13 13.26
CA PHE A 32 9.80 2.27 13.60
C PHE A 32 9.26 3.60 13.04
N THR A 33 7.94 3.73 12.98
CA THR A 33 7.24 4.88 12.37
C THR A 33 7.74 6.20 12.94
N GLU A 34 7.92 7.20 12.06
CA GLU A 34 8.41 8.53 12.43
C GLU A 34 9.77 8.55 13.17
N THR A 35 10.66 7.63 12.83
CA THR A 35 12.08 7.63 13.23
C THR A 35 13.00 7.63 12.00
N ASP A 36 14.31 7.70 12.19
CA ASP A 36 15.27 7.61 11.08
C ASP A 36 15.37 6.20 10.47
N ALA A 37 14.76 5.20 11.11
CA ALA A 37 14.57 3.87 10.54
C ALA A 37 13.34 3.77 9.62
N ASP A 38 12.40 4.72 9.67
CA ASP A 38 11.25 4.77 8.77
C ASP A 38 11.68 5.24 7.37
N PRO A 39 11.50 4.42 6.30
CA PRO A 39 11.91 4.77 4.95
C PRO A 39 11.34 6.09 4.44
N HIS A 40 10.12 6.44 4.87
CA HIS A 40 9.39 7.64 4.45
C HIS A 40 8.95 8.48 5.65
N ASN A 41 9.85 8.60 6.65
CA ASN A 41 9.66 9.37 7.88
C ASN A 41 8.95 10.72 7.67
N ALA A 42 7.68 10.80 8.07
CA ALA A 42 6.84 11.99 7.92
C ALA A 42 7.33 13.21 8.72
N LYS A 43 8.16 13.03 9.77
CA LYS A 43 8.78 14.15 10.50
C LYS A 43 9.76 14.96 9.65
N ARG A 44 10.23 14.41 8.53
CA ARG A 44 11.06 15.12 7.55
C ARG A 44 10.24 15.99 6.59
N GLY A 45 8.93 16.08 6.80
CA GLY A 45 8.00 16.93 6.06
C GLY A 45 7.36 16.23 4.87
N PHE A 46 6.26 16.83 4.39
CA PHE A 46 5.41 16.28 3.33
C PHE A 46 6.20 15.87 2.08
N PHE A 47 7.09 16.73 1.58
CA PHE A 47 7.83 16.43 0.36
C PHE A 47 8.69 15.17 0.51
N PHE A 48 9.35 15.00 1.66
CA PHE A 48 10.19 13.83 1.91
C PHE A 48 9.36 12.55 1.96
N SER A 49 8.28 12.52 2.75
CA SER A 49 7.44 11.33 2.90
C SER A 49 6.62 11.01 1.65
N HIS A 50 6.35 12.01 0.79
CA HIS A 50 5.64 11.82 -0.46
C HIS A 50 6.55 11.21 -1.55
N ILE A 51 7.63 11.89 -1.92
CA ILE A 51 8.51 11.44 -3.03
C ILE A 51 10.00 11.62 -2.72
N GLY A 52 10.38 12.55 -1.86
CA GLY A 52 11.78 12.89 -1.61
C GLY A 52 12.61 11.73 -1.09
N TRP A 53 12.00 10.78 -0.37
CA TRP A 53 12.66 9.56 0.09
C TRP A 53 13.17 8.64 -1.03
N LEU A 54 12.54 8.70 -2.22
CA LEU A 54 12.97 7.98 -3.43
C LEU A 54 14.10 8.70 -4.17
N MET A 55 14.33 9.98 -3.88
CA MET A 55 15.30 10.84 -4.56
C MET A 55 16.64 10.90 -3.84
N VAL A 56 16.77 10.24 -2.69
CA VAL A 56 17.98 10.22 -1.87
C VAL A 56 18.33 8.81 -1.43
N ARG A 57 19.55 8.62 -0.94
CA ARG A 57 19.92 7.36 -0.29
C ARG A 57 19.13 7.21 1.01
N LYS A 58 18.63 6.00 1.27
CA LYS A 58 17.98 5.64 2.53
C LYS A 58 18.94 5.90 3.70
N HIS A 59 18.39 6.32 4.84
CA HIS A 59 19.17 6.50 6.06
C HIS A 59 19.77 5.16 6.53
N LYS A 60 20.91 5.18 7.21
CA LYS A 60 21.62 3.97 7.66
C LYS A 60 20.72 3.07 8.53
N GLU A 61 19.93 3.69 9.41
CA GLU A 61 19.02 2.95 10.29
C GLU A 61 17.95 2.15 9.55
N VAL A 62 17.51 2.59 8.37
CA VAL A 62 16.55 1.83 7.53
C VAL A 62 17.13 0.47 7.17
N PHE A 63 18.44 0.40 6.86
CA PHE A 63 19.11 -0.85 6.54
C PHE A 63 19.33 -1.72 7.78
N GLU A 64 19.84 -1.12 8.87
CA GLU A 64 20.14 -1.84 10.10
C GLU A 64 18.88 -2.43 10.74
N LYS A 65 17.79 -1.65 10.80
CA LYS A 65 16.50 -2.11 11.30
C LYS A 65 15.78 -3.01 10.31
N GLY A 66 15.91 -2.76 9.02
CA GLY A 66 15.41 -3.64 7.96
C GLY A 66 15.97 -5.06 8.02
N ALA A 67 17.25 -5.22 8.39
CA ALA A 67 17.87 -6.52 8.59
C ALA A 67 17.29 -7.29 9.80
N SER A 68 16.61 -6.61 10.73
CA SER A 68 15.96 -7.23 11.90
C SER A 68 14.53 -7.68 11.65
N ILE A 69 13.98 -7.41 10.47
CA ILE A 69 12.62 -7.81 10.10
C ILE A 69 12.65 -9.26 9.64
N ASP A 70 11.81 -10.10 10.26
CA ASP A 70 11.57 -11.46 9.77
C ASP A 70 10.89 -11.39 8.40
N MET A 71 11.44 -12.10 7.42
CA MET A 71 10.95 -12.20 6.04
C MET A 71 10.72 -13.67 5.63
N SER A 72 10.86 -14.61 6.57
CA SER A 72 10.85 -16.05 6.30
C SER A 72 9.52 -16.55 5.74
N ASP A 73 8.43 -15.85 6.01
CA ASP A 73 7.11 -16.11 5.43
C ASP A 73 7.08 -15.81 3.92
N LEU A 74 7.72 -14.73 3.49
CA LEU A 74 7.82 -14.37 2.06
C LEU A 74 8.83 -15.24 1.33
N GLU A 75 9.92 -15.64 1.99
CA GLU A 75 10.93 -16.55 1.42
C GLU A 75 10.35 -17.94 1.13
N LYS A 76 9.39 -18.39 1.95
CA LYS A 76 8.64 -19.63 1.75
C LYS A 76 7.54 -19.53 0.70
N ASP A 77 7.18 -18.32 0.25
CA ASP A 77 6.16 -18.09 -0.76
C ASP A 77 6.77 -18.17 -2.18
N PRO A 78 6.50 -19.24 -2.96
CA PRO A 78 7.07 -19.41 -4.29
C PRO A 78 6.57 -18.35 -5.30
N ILE A 79 5.37 -17.80 -5.12
CA ILE A 79 4.84 -16.75 -6.01
C ILE A 79 5.60 -15.45 -5.78
N VAL A 80 5.82 -15.07 -4.51
CA VAL A 80 6.59 -13.88 -4.14
C VAL A 80 8.03 -14.00 -4.63
N MET A 81 8.67 -15.16 -4.42
CA MET A 81 10.06 -15.37 -4.83
C MET A 81 10.21 -15.46 -6.35
N LEU A 82 9.23 -16.03 -7.07
CA LEU A 82 9.19 -15.98 -8.52
C LEU A 82 9.07 -14.55 -9.01
N GLN A 83 8.12 -13.78 -8.46
CA GLN A 83 7.91 -12.38 -8.82
C GLN A 83 9.19 -11.56 -8.58
N LYS A 84 9.84 -11.71 -7.43
CA LYS A 84 11.13 -11.07 -7.12
C LYS A 84 12.20 -11.39 -8.17
N LYS A 85 12.32 -12.66 -8.58
CA LYS A 85 13.31 -13.12 -9.56
C LYS A 85 13.06 -12.54 -10.96
N THR A 86 11.80 -12.43 -11.37
CA THR A 86 11.43 -12.03 -12.74
C THR A 86 11.03 -10.57 -12.86
N TYR A 87 10.99 -9.82 -11.75
CA TYR A 87 10.40 -8.49 -11.64
C TYR A 87 10.86 -7.53 -12.72
N LEU A 88 12.18 -7.38 -12.91
CA LEU A 88 12.75 -6.42 -13.87
C LEU A 88 12.44 -6.74 -15.34
N VAL A 89 12.05 -7.99 -15.64
CA VAL A 89 11.63 -8.42 -16.98
C VAL A 89 10.12 -8.26 -17.16
N VAL A 90 9.33 -8.66 -16.16
CA VAL A 90 7.86 -8.69 -16.26
C VAL A 90 7.26 -7.30 -16.05
N MET A 91 7.83 -6.48 -15.16
CA MET A 91 7.36 -5.13 -14.88
C MET A 91 7.24 -4.25 -16.13
N PRO A 92 8.25 -4.09 -17.00
CA PRO A 92 8.11 -3.19 -18.15
C PRO A 92 7.01 -3.65 -19.11
N ILE A 93 6.79 -4.97 -19.21
CA ILE A 93 5.72 -5.54 -20.02
C ILE A 93 4.35 -5.17 -19.44
N LEU A 94 4.13 -5.41 -18.15
CA LEU A 94 2.82 -5.20 -17.52
C LEU A 94 2.52 -3.71 -17.25
N CYS A 95 3.51 -2.92 -16.86
CA CYS A 95 3.33 -1.53 -16.47
C CYS A 95 3.30 -0.56 -17.66
N PHE A 96 4.04 -0.85 -18.74
CA PHE A 96 4.22 0.08 -19.87
C PHE A 96 3.83 -0.50 -21.22
N LEU A 97 4.34 -1.68 -21.60
CA LEU A 97 4.11 -2.19 -22.96
C LEU A 97 2.67 -2.61 -23.20
N LEU A 98 2.09 -3.44 -22.31
CA LEU A 98 0.70 -3.87 -22.45
C LEU A 98 -0.29 -2.71 -22.35
N PRO A 99 -0.22 -1.78 -21.37
CA PRO A 99 -1.15 -0.67 -21.31
C PRO A 99 -1.05 0.29 -22.50
N SER A 100 0.13 0.41 -23.14
CA SER A 100 0.29 1.20 -24.38
C SER A 100 -0.17 0.45 -25.63
N TRP A 101 -0.05 -0.87 -25.66
CA TRP A 101 -0.38 -1.66 -26.85
C TRP A 101 -1.89 -1.94 -26.96
N ILE A 102 -2.56 -2.22 -25.83
CA ILE A 102 -3.99 -2.57 -25.81
C ILE A 102 -4.84 -1.49 -26.52
N PRO A 103 -4.72 -0.19 -26.22
CA PRO A 103 -5.55 0.82 -26.85
C PRO A 103 -5.37 0.95 -28.36
N VAL A 104 -4.12 0.86 -28.81
CA VAL A 104 -3.75 0.92 -30.23
C VAL A 104 -4.36 -0.27 -30.96
N TYR A 105 -4.26 -1.48 -30.39
CA TYR A 105 -4.70 -2.70 -31.05
C TYR A 105 -6.23 -2.87 -31.07
N PHE A 106 -6.90 -2.62 -29.94
CA PHE A 106 -8.32 -2.97 -29.79
C PHE A 106 -9.29 -1.87 -30.24
N TRP A 107 -8.88 -0.60 -30.21
CA TRP A 107 -9.76 0.51 -30.62
C TRP A 107 -9.05 1.59 -31.46
N GLY A 108 -7.87 1.29 -32.00
CA GLY A 108 -7.19 2.14 -32.98
C GLY A 108 -6.69 3.47 -32.40
N GLU A 109 -6.39 3.52 -31.10
CA GLU A 109 -5.86 4.73 -30.46
C GLU A 109 -4.52 5.16 -31.05
N ASP A 110 -4.24 6.46 -31.03
CA ASP A 110 -2.93 7.00 -31.41
C ASP A 110 -1.83 6.45 -30.47
N PRO A 111 -0.71 5.91 -31.01
CA PRO A 111 0.35 5.31 -30.18
C PRO A 111 0.96 6.27 -29.14
N TRP A 112 1.06 7.57 -29.45
CA TRP A 112 1.61 8.54 -28.50
C TRP A 112 0.62 8.87 -27.39
N THR A 113 -0.65 9.07 -27.74
CA THR A 113 -1.74 9.25 -26.78
C THR A 113 -1.81 8.04 -25.84
N SER A 114 -1.78 6.83 -26.39
CA SER A 114 -1.79 5.61 -25.60
C SER A 114 -0.59 5.50 -24.66
N TRP A 115 0.62 5.75 -25.15
CA TRP A 115 1.83 5.76 -24.33
C TRP A 115 1.75 6.77 -23.17
N TYR A 116 1.41 8.02 -23.46
CA TYR A 116 1.40 9.06 -22.43
C TYR A 116 0.22 8.93 -21.46
N VAL A 117 -0.96 8.52 -21.91
CA VAL A 117 -2.17 8.46 -21.07
C VAL A 117 -2.29 7.10 -20.37
N ALA A 118 -2.32 6.01 -21.14
CA ALA A 118 -2.59 4.67 -20.60
C ALA A 118 -1.41 4.09 -19.82
N SER A 119 -0.19 4.57 -20.09
CA SER A 119 1.01 4.13 -19.37
C SER A 119 1.57 5.20 -18.42
N ILE A 120 2.08 6.32 -18.95
CA ILE A 120 2.82 7.30 -18.12
C ILE A 120 1.92 8.02 -17.11
N TRP A 121 0.80 8.59 -17.57
CA TRP A 121 -0.14 9.31 -16.70
C TRP A 121 -0.78 8.36 -15.68
N ARG A 122 -1.30 7.20 -16.13
CA ARG A 122 -1.82 6.14 -15.25
C ARG A 122 -0.83 5.78 -14.14
N TYR A 123 0.42 5.51 -14.50
CA TYR A 123 1.46 5.14 -13.55
C TYR A 123 1.77 6.29 -12.57
N THR A 124 1.92 7.51 -13.09
CA THR A 124 2.21 8.71 -12.29
C THR A 124 1.10 8.96 -11.27
N MET A 125 -0.16 8.88 -11.69
CA MET A 125 -1.31 9.03 -10.79
C MET A 125 -1.35 7.93 -9.73
N SER A 126 -1.13 6.68 -10.13
CA SER A 126 -1.09 5.56 -9.20
C SER A 126 -0.01 5.73 -8.13
N LEU A 127 1.18 6.21 -8.51
CA LEU A 127 2.26 6.51 -7.55
C LEU A 127 1.85 7.59 -6.56
N ASN A 128 1.33 8.71 -7.04
CA ASN A 128 0.93 9.83 -6.17
C ASN A 128 -0.20 9.43 -5.20
N PHE A 129 -1.13 8.59 -5.63
CA PHE A 129 -2.18 8.06 -4.74
C PHE A 129 -1.62 7.18 -3.64
N THR A 130 -0.66 6.29 -3.94
CA THR A 130 0.04 5.52 -2.90
C THR A 130 0.87 6.44 -2.00
N TRP A 131 1.59 7.40 -2.55
CA TRP A 131 2.44 8.31 -1.78
C TRP A 131 1.66 9.27 -0.88
N LEU A 132 0.39 9.56 -1.17
CA LEU A 132 -0.50 10.28 -0.27
C LEU A 132 -0.74 9.52 1.05
N VAL A 133 -0.68 8.18 1.04
CA VAL A 133 -0.79 7.38 2.26
C VAL A 133 0.41 7.66 3.18
N ASN A 134 1.63 7.65 2.63
CA ASN A 134 2.84 7.94 3.39
C ASN A 134 2.92 9.40 3.88
N SER A 135 2.36 10.34 3.11
CA SER A 135 2.48 11.77 3.39
C SER A 135 1.24 12.36 4.03
N ALA A 136 0.15 12.54 3.28
CA ALA A 136 -1.06 13.18 3.77
C ALA A 136 -1.67 12.41 4.94
N ALA A 137 -1.68 11.07 4.90
CA ALA A 137 -2.25 10.25 5.98
C ALA A 137 -1.34 10.13 7.23
N HIS A 138 -0.20 10.82 7.27
CA HIS A 138 0.62 11.00 8.48
C HIS A 138 0.67 12.46 8.98
N ILE A 139 0.02 13.39 8.28
CA ILE A 139 0.13 14.83 8.56
C ILE A 139 -1.25 15.45 8.76
N TRP A 140 -2.25 15.07 7.95
CA TRP A 140 -3.57 15.73 7.93
C TRP A 140 -4.70 14.73 8.02
N GLY A 141 -5.47 14.83 9.11
CA GLY A 141 -6.67 14.04 9.34
C GLY A 141 -6.96 13.89 10.84
N ASN A 142 -7.93 13.04 11.16
CA ASN A 142 -8.34 12.76 12.54
C ASN A 142 -7.55 11.59 13.12
N LYS A 143 -7.52 11.44 14.43
CA LYS A 143 -6.84 10.34 15.14
C LYS A 143 -7.77 9.65 16.16
N PRO A 144 -8.90 9.09 15.71
CA PRO A 144 -9.93 8.55 16.60
C PRO A 144 -9.47 7.34 17.43
N PHE A 145 -8.46 6.59 16.98
CA PHE A 145 -7.98 5.38 17.67
C PHE A 145 -6.75 5.63 18.53
N ASP A 146 -5.79 6.42 18.04
CA ASP A 146 -4.62 6.82 18.83
C ASP A 146 -4.07 8.18 18.42
N LYS A 147 -4.23 9.19 19.28
CA LYS A 147 -3.72 10.55 19.07
C LYS A 147 -2.20 10.69 19.21
N ASN A 148 -1.52 9.69 19.76
CA ASN A 148 -0.09 9.76 20.07
C ASN A 148 0.81 9.33 18.90
N ILE A 149 0.24 8.76 17.84
CA ILE A 149 0.97 8.37 16.62
C ILE A 149 0.82 9.42 15.51
N GLY A 150 1.70 9.41 14.51
CA GLY A 150 1.62 10.34 13.38
C GLY A 150 0.44 10.08 12.45
N ALA A 151 0.11 8.80 12.22
CA ALA A 151 -0.94 8.36 11.31
C ALA A 151 -2.32 8.98 11.63
N THR A 152 -3.04 9.36 10.58
CA THR A 152 -4.34 10.03 10.60
C THR A 152 -5.32 9.39 9.64
N ASP A 153 -6.60 9.38 10.01
CA ASP A 153 -7.67 9.04 9.09
C ASP A 153 -7.99 10.22 8.17
N ASN A 154 -7.95 9.97 6.86
CA ASN A 154 -8.16 10.96 5.82
C ASN A 154 -9.07 10.40 4.70
N LEU A 155 -10.29 10.95 4.60
CA LEU A 155 -11.29 10.51 3.63
C LEU A 155 -10.84 10.68 2.17
N THR A 156 -10.15 11.77 1.84
CA THR A 156 -9.65 12.00 0.48
C THR A 156 -8.62 10.94 0.10
N VAL A 157 -7.71 10.61 1.03
CA VAL A 157 -6.75 9.52 0.81
C VAL A 157 -7.48 8.18 0.70
N ALA A 158 -8.52 7.93 1.49
CA ALA A 158 -9.27 6.68 1.42
C ALA A 158 -9.93 6.49 0.03
N ILE A 159 -10.42 7.57 -0.58
CA ILE A 159 -10.98 7.52 -1.94
C ILE A 159 -9.88 7.31 -2.98
N CYS A 160 -8.80 8.10 -2.94
CA CYS A 160 -7.72 8.04 -3.93
C CYS A 160 -6.93 6.72 -3.86
N ALA A 161 -6.69 6.21 -2.65
CA ALA A 161 -5.93 4.99 -2.39
C ALA A 161 -6.83 3.77 -2.15
N ILE A 162 -8.10 3.80 -2.57
CA ILE A 162 -8.98 2.61 -2.69
C ILE A 162 -9.31 1.96 -1.31
N GLY A 163 -9.06 2.64 -0.19
CA GLY A 163 -9.30 2.13 1.15
C GLY A 163 -8.23 2.49 2.18
N GLU A 164 -7.02 2.81 1.73
CA GLU A 164 -5.84 2.90 2.60
C GLU A 164 -5.73 4.22 3.39
N GLY A 165 -6.76 5.07 3.34
CA GLY A 165 -6.76 6.37 4.04
C GLY A 165 -7.25 6.32 5.49
N TRP A 166 -7.76 5.19 5.95
CA TRP A 166 -8.11 4.95 7.37
C TRP A 166 -6.85 4.62 8.17
N HIS A 167 -5.85 5.51 8.08
CA HIS A 167 -4.48 5.20 8.42
C HIS A 167 -4.21 5.20 9.92
N ASN A 168 -4.97 5.97 10.71
CA ASN A 168 -4.88 5.89 12.17
C ASN A 168 -5.37 4.52 12.65
N TYR A 169 -6.48 4.01 12.10
CA TYR A 169 -6.94 2.65 12.38
C TYR A 169 -5.90 1.61 11.98
N HIS A 170 -5.40 1.70 10.74
CA HIS A 170 -4.44 0.75 10.17
C HIS A 170 -3.15 0.64 11.01
N HIS A 171 -2.58 1.76 11.48
CA HIS A 171 -1.40 1.73 12.34
C HIS A 171 -1.66 1.20 13.74
N VAL A 172 -2.88 1.39 14.26
CA VAL A 172 -3.27 0.87 15.57
C VAL A 172 -3.56 -0.63 15.52
N PHE A 173 -4.12 -1.12 14.41
CA PHE A 173 -4.51 -2.51 14.20
C PHE A 173 -3.97 -3.06 12.86
N PRO A 174 -2.64 -3.19 12.68
CA PRO A 174 -2.03 -3.54 11.40
C PRO A 174 -2.32 -4.97 10.93
N TRP A 175 -2.99 -5.79 11.76
CA TRP A 175 -3.40 -7.16 11.42
C TRP A 175 -4.85 -7.26 10.95
N ASP A 176 -5.63 -6.17 10.96
CA ASP A 176 -7.00 -6.17 10.44
C ASP A 176 -6.98 -6.17 8.90
N TYR A 177 -7.64 -7.14 8.27
CA TYR A 177 -7.66 -7.27 6.81
C TYR A 177 -8.36 -6.11 6.10
N LYS A 178 -9.25 -5.38 6.78
CA LYS A 178 -10.00 -4.26 6.21
C LYS A 178 -9.20 -2.97 6.23
N ALA A 179 -8.19 -2.87 7.11
CA ALA A 179 -7.49 -1.63 7.43
C ALA A 179 -8.43 -0.46 7.83
N ALA A 180 -9.66 -0.75 8.26
CA ALA A 180 -10.67 0.24 8.65
C ALA A 180 -11.66 -0.33 9.69
N GLU A 181 -12.24 0.54 10.51
CA GLU A 181 -13.14 0.18 11.63
C GLU A 181 -14.47 -0.43 11.17
N LEU A 182 -15.19 0.26 10.28
CA LEU A 182 -16.54 -0.10 9.86
C LEU A 182 -16.67 0.05 8.35
N GLY A 183 -16.89 -1.08 7.65
CA GLY A 183 -16.90 -1.13 6.20
C GLY A 183 -18.26 -0.78 5.61
N ASN A 184 -18.34 0.36 4.93
CA ASN A 184 -19.10 0.41 3.69
C ASN A 184 -18.11 0.43 2.53
N TYR A 185 -18.46 -0.20 1.41
CA TYR A 185 -17.53 -0.31 0.28
C TYR A 185 -17.30 1.01 -0.47
N ARG A 186 -17.93 2.13 -0.07
CA ARG A 186 -17.82 3.41 -0.79
C ARG A 186 -16.41 4.00 -0.70
N THR A 187 -15.71 3.74 0.39
CA THR A 187 -14.39 4.31 0.70
C THR A 187 -13.36 3.23 1.03
N ASN A 188 -13.67 1.97 0.72
CA ASN A 188 -12.79 0.83 0.93
C ASN A 188 -13.12 -0.31 -0.05
N ILE A 189 -12.72 -0.11 -1.30
CA ILE A 189 -12.95 -1.07 -2.39
C ILE A 189 -11.99 -2.26 -2.25
N SER A 190 -10.81 -2.07 -1.65
CA SER A 190 -9.88 -3.16 -1.30
C SER A 190 -10.59 -4.25 -0.49
N THR A 191 -11.32 -3.86 0.56
CA THR A 191 -12.12 -4.80 1.37
C THR A 191 -13.20 -5.50 0.54
N ALA A 192 -13.89 -4.77 -0.35
CA ALA A 192 -14.91 -5.35 -1.21
C ALA A 192 -14.36 -6.45 -2.14
N ILE A 193 -13.15 -6.24 -2.69
CA ILE A 193 -12.47 -7.23 -3.54
C ILE A 193 -12.09 -8.47 -2.72
N ILE A 194 -11.58 -8.28 -1.49
CA ILE A 194 -11.21 -9.39 -0.61
C ILE A 194 -12.46 -10.19 -0.19
N ASP A 195 -13.54 -9.51 0.21
CA ASP A 195 -14.80 -10.15 0.60
C ASP A 195 -15.44 -10.92 -0.58
N LEU A 196 -15.36 -10.38 -1.79
CA LEU A 196 -15.78 -11.08 -3.01
C LEU A 196 -14.94 -12.34 -3.25
N ALA A 197 -13.62 -12.24 -3.12
CA ALA A 197 -12.73 -13.39 -3.25
C ALA A 197 -13.00 -14.44 -2.16
N ALA A 198 -13.33 -14.02 -0.94
CA ALA A 198 -13.70 -14.92 0.15
C ALA A 198 -15.02 -15.62 -0.11
N LYS A 199 -16.01 -14.94 -0.69
CA LYS A 199 -17.29 -15.54 -1.12
C LYS A 199 -17.08 -16.71 -2.10
N TYR A 200 -16.07 -16.63 -2.98
CA TYR A 200 -15.69 -17.70 -3.91
C TYR A 200 -14.64 -18.68 -3.35
N GLY A 201 -14.28 -18.58 -2.07
CA GLY A 201 -13.32 -19.45 -1.41
C GLY A 201 -11.86 -19.22 -1.81
N TRP A 202 -11.54 -18.10 -2.47
CA TRP A 202 -10.17 -17.76 -2.87
C TRP A 202 -9.38 -17.05 -1.76
N ALA A 203 -10.09 -16.44 -0.82
CA ALA A 203 -9.55 -15.88 0.43
C ALA A 203 -10.28 -16.50 1.62
N TYR A 204 -9.60 -16.61 2.76
CA TYR A 204 -10.11 -17.16 4.01
C TYR A 204 -9.23 -16.68 5.17
N ASP A 205 -9.59 -17.02 6.41
CA ASP A 205 -8.91 -16.54 7.63
C ASP A 205 -8.83 -14.99 7.69
N LEU A 206 -9.92 -14.32 7.31
CA LEU A 206 -10.02 -12.86 7.33
C LEU A 206 -10.07 -12.38 8.79
N LYS A 207 -8.98 -11.76 9.25
CA LYS A 207 -8.84 -11.29 10.64
C LYS A 207 -9.38 -9.87 10.77
N THR A 208 -10.35 -9.67 11.64
CA THR A 208 -10.91 -8.34 11.94
C THR A 208 -10.90 -8.10 13.45
N VAL A 209 -10.71 -6.86 13.85
CA VAL A 209 -10.68 -6.45 15.25
C VAL A 209 -12.10 -6.50 15.82
N SER A 210 -12.22 -6.96 17.07
CA SER A 210 -13.52 -6.98 17.73
C SER A 210 -13.95 -5.55 18.10
N THR A 211 -15.26 -5.26 17.99
CA THR A 211 -15.83 -3.96 18.36
C THR A 211 -15.43 -3.55 19.78
N GLN A 212 -15.37 -4.50 20.73
CA GLN A 212 -14.94 -4.21 22.09
C GLN A 212 -13.48 -3.74 22.16
N MET A 213 -12.57 -4.34 21.37
CA MET A 213 -11.17 -3.92 21.35
C MET A 213 -11.01 -2.53 20.74
N ILE A 214 -11.79 -2.22 19.71
CA ILE A 214 -11.85 -0.90 19.09
C ILE A 214 -12.32 0.14 20.11
N LEU A 215 -13.48 -0.07 20.75
CA LEU A 215 -14.03 0.83 21.76
C LEU A 215 -13.05 1.06 22.91
N ASN A 216 -12.44 -0.01 23.43
CA ASN A 216 -11.43 0.09 24.48
C ASN A 216 -10.21 0.94 24.05
N ARG A 217 -9.82 0.87 22.78
CA ARG A 217 -8.69 1.65 22.25
C ARG A 217 -9.07 3.11 22.08
N VAL A 218 -10.22 3.41 21.48
CA VAL A 218 -10.76 4.77 21.32
C VAL A 218 -10.88 5.46 22.68
N THR A 219 -11.49 4.82 23.68
CA THR A 219 -11.62 5.40 25.03
C THR A 219 -10.27 5.68 25.70
N ARG A 220 -9.24 4.86 25.40
CA ARG A 220 -7.92 4.99 26.04
C ARG A 220 -7.01 6.02 25.36
N THR A 221 -7.02 6.10 24.04
CA THR A 221 -6.03 6.88 23.27
C THR A 221 -6.62 7.75 22.15
N GLY A 222 -7.93 7.73 21.92
CA GLY A 222 -8.57 8.55 20.90
C GLY A 222 -8.46 10.07 21.14
N ASP A 223 -8.74 10.82 20.08
CA ASP A 223 -8.69 12.29 20.07
C ASP A 223 -10.01 12.99 20.43
N GLY A 224 -11.14 12.28 20.49
CA GLY A 224 -12.43 12.83 20.95
C GLY A 224 -13.63 11.98 20.57
#